data_AF-A0A8H9YVN0-F1
#
_entry.id   AF-A0A8H9YVN0-F1
#
_cell.length_a   1.000
_cell.length_b   1.000
_cell.length_c   1.000
_cell.angle_alpha   90.00
_cell.angle_beta   90.00
_cell.angle_gamma   90.00
#
_symmetry.space_group_name_H-M   'P 1'
#
loop_
_entity.id
_entity.type
_entity.pdbx_description
1 polymer ?
#
loop_
_entity_poly.entity_id
_entity_poly.type
_entity_poly.pdbx_seq_one_letter_code
_entity_poly.pdbx_strand_id
1 'polypeptide(L)'
;MLTGLPKQDICDKFDITICTLNRIIREEEGLKYKRKEIELELNLQAYRSTWTNAVSLNKDASAKKIRYVIPETYAWLYRNDREWLNTQIRKLPSGRGGNNSRLNWDERDVSLVSLVETVLKESAQKPDGAHIKMNDIYRLVPMLYRSLEIKDRYPKTRALIRKIICGRY
;
A
#
# COMPACT_ATOMS: atom_id res chain seq x y z
N MET A 1 25.58 12.77 37.03
CA MET A 1 25.24 12.88 35.59
C MET A 1 26.40 12.33 34.75
N LEU A 2 26.53 11.00 34.61
CA LEU A 2 27.64 10.33 33.87
C LEU A 2 27.14 9.34 32.81
N THR A 3 25.84 9.21 32.67
CA THR A 3 25.23 8.00 32.14
C THR A 3 25.00 8.05 30.62
N GLY A 4 25.34 9.15 29.94
CA GLY A 4 25.25 9.28 28.48
C GLY A 4 26.52 9.79 27.77
N LEU A 5 27.60 10.08 28.51
CA LEU A 5 28.85 10.54 27.90
C LEU A 5 29.67 9.35 27.35
N PRO A 6 30.39 9.56 26.22
CA PRO A 6 31.43 8.64 25.76
C PRO A 6 32.39 8.29 26.89
N LYS A 7 32.93 7.07 26.87
CA LYS A 7 33.87 6.62 27.91
C LYS A 7 35.12 7.52 27.96
N GLN A 8 35.56 8.04 26.82
CA GLN A 8 36.71 8.94 26.71
C GLN A 8 36.47 10.25 27.45
N ASP A 9 35.35 10.94 27.17
CA ASP A 9 34.99 12.19 27.85
C ASP A 9 34.91 12.05 29.38
N ILE A 10 34.53 10.87 29.88
CA ILE A 10 34.52 10.58 31.32
C ILE A 10 35.94 10.34 31.84
N CYS A 11 36.79 9.69 31.07
CA CYS A 11 38.20 9.52 31.43
C CYS A 11 38.88 10.89 31.54
N ASP A 12 38.67 11.76 30.56
CA ASP A 12 39.27 13.09 30.49
C ASP A 12 38.73 14.01 31.60
N LYS A 13 37.43 13.95 31.87
CA LYS A 13 36.80 14.80 32.90
C LYS A 13 37.22 14.46 34.32
N PHE A 14 37.48 13.20 34.61
CA PHE A 14 37.82 12.73 35.96
C PHE A 14 39.29 12.35 36.11
N ASP A 15 40.10 12.55 35.06
CA ASP A 15 41.51 12.17 35.00
C ASP A 15 41.74 10.70 35.40
N ILE A 16 40.90 9.81 34.89
CA ILE A 16 40.96 8.37 35.14
C ILE A 16 41.20 7.58 33.86
N THR A 17 41.88 6.44 33.98
CA THR A 17 42.08 5.55 32.84
C THR A 17 40.80 4.80 32.46
N ILE A 18 40.72 4.40 31.18
CA ILE A 18 39.58 3.62 30.67
C ILE A 18 39.42 2.27 31.37
N CYS A 19 40.52 1.68 31.86
CA CYS A 19 40.54 0.46 32.65
C CYS A 19 39.86 0.67 34.01
N THR A 20 40.19 1.76 34.70
CA THR A 20 39.55 2.15 35.97
C THR A 20 38.06 2.42 35.78
N LEU A 21 37.70 3.13 34.71
CA LEU A 21 36.30 3.39 34.38
C LEU A 21 35.52 2.09 34.10
N ASN A 22 36.07 1.18 33.31
CA ASN A 22 35.43 -0.11 33.03
C ASN A 22 35.30 -0.97 34.29
N ARG A 23 36.29 -0.89 35.22
CA ARG A 23 36.21 -1.56 36.51
C ARG A 23 35.03 -1.02 37.34
N ILE A 24 34.90 0.29 37.46
CA ILE A 24 33.79 0.95 38.19
C ILE A 24 32.43 0.59 37.57
N ILE A 25 32.31 0.66 36.24
CA ILE A 25 31.06 0.31 35.53
C ILE A 25 30.67 -1.16 35.76
N ARG A 26 31.65 -2.05 35.94
CA ARG A 26 31.42 -3.48 36.18
C ARG A 26 31.10 -3.77 37.65
N GLU A 27 31.72 -3.05 38.59
CA GLU A 27 31.46 -3.21 40.02
C GLU A 27 30.06 -2.70 40.41
N GLU A 28 29.57 -1.66 39.73
CA GLU A 28 28.22 -1.14 39.92
C GLU A 28 27.27 -1.61 38.81
N GLU A 29 26.60 -2.75 38.99
CA GLU A 29 25.60 -3.26 38.04
C GLU A 29 24.51 -2.21 37.73
N GLY A 30 24.14 -1.36 38.69
CA GLY A 30 23.19 -0.25 38.48
C GLY A 30 23.67 0.79 37.45
N LEU A 31 24.98 1.05 37.34
CA LEU A 31 25.54 1.95 36.32
C LEU A 31 25.49 1.33 34.94
N LYS A 32 25.75 0.03 34.83
CA LYS A 32 25.66 -0.70 33.56
C LYS A 32 24.26 -0.66 32.96
N TYR A 33 23.22 -0.90 33.76
CA TYR A 33 21.82 -0.79 33.29
C TYR A 33 21.46 0.64 32.88
N LYS A 34 21.79 1.64 33.71
CA LYS A 34 21.52 3.06 33.40
C LYS A 34 22.22 3.52 32.12
N ARG A 35 23.46 3.09 31.89
CA ARG A 35 24.18 3.41 30.66
C ARG A 35 23.53 2.76 29.44
N LYS A 36 23.12 1.50 29.55
CA LYS A 36 22.44 0.79 28.46
C LYS A 36 21.08 1.42 28.13
N GLU A 37 20.35 1.86 29.15
CA GLU A 37 19.07 2.57 29.00
C GLU A 37 19.26 3.89 28.25
N ILE A 38 20.25 4.70 28.64
CA ILE A 38 20.54 5.97 27.96
C ILE A 38 21.09 5.75 26.55
N GLU A 39 21.93 4.74 26.34
CA GLU A 39 22.39 4.37 25.01
C GLU A 39 21.21 3.96 24.11
N LEU A 40 20.24 3.22 24.66
CA LEU A 40 19.02 2.89 23.94
C LEU A 40 18.22 4.15 23.61
N GLU A 41 18.03 5.07 24.54
CA GLU A 41 17.31 6.34 24.33
C GLU A 41 17.98 7.22 23.25
N LEU A 42 19.31 7.35 23.31
CA LEU A 42 20.08 8.11 22.32
C LEU A 42 19.95 7.50 20.92
N ASN A 43 20.05 6.16 20.84
CA ASN A 43 19.84 5.46 19.58
C ASN A 43 18.40 5.65 19.08
N LEU A 44 17.39 5.50 19.94
CA LEU A 44 15.99 5.76 19.60
C LEU A 44 15.85 7.15 18.99
N GLN A 45 16.41 8.18 19.63
CA GLN A 45 16.33 9.55 19.13
C GLN A 45 17.01 9.70 17.76
N ALA A 46 18.20 9.14 17.57
CA ALA A 46 18.94 9.20 16.30
C ALA A 46 18.18 8.51 15.15
N TYR A 47 17.68 7.30 15.38
CA TYR A 47 16.91 6.55 14.39
C TYR A 47 15.56 7.19 14.10
N ARG A 48 14.86 7.69 15.13
CA ARG A 48 13.61 8.46 14.96
C ARG A 48 13.85 9.72 14.12
N SER A 49 14.93 10.43 14.37
CA SER A 49 15.31 11.64 13.62
C SER A 49 15.61 11.33 12.15
N THR A 50 16.33 10.23 11.90
CA THR A 50 16.60 9.75 10.54
C THR A 50 15.31 9.40 9.80
N TRP A 51 14.38 8.72 10.48
CA TRP A 51 13.07 8.41 9.93
C TRP A 51 12.27 9.68 9.60
N THR A 52 12.17 10.63 10.53
CA THR A 52 11.44 11.88 10.31
C THR A 52 12.05 12.72 9.18
N ASN A 53 13.37 12.71 9.03
CA ASN A 53 14.06 13.39 7.94
C ASN A 53 13.77 12.72 6.59
N ALA A 54 13.78 11.39 6.52
CA ALA A 54 13.41 10.68 5.30
C ALA A 54 11.95 10.95 4.87
N VAL A 55 11.04 11.04 5.85
CA VAL A 55 9.63 11.41 5.64
C VAL A 55 9.50 12.85 5.16
N SER A 56 10.22 13.80 5.77
CA SER A 56 10.12 15.22 5.40
C SER A 56 10.66 15.49 4.00
N LEU A 57 11.69 14.77 3.57
CA LEU A 57 12.22 14.80 2.21
C LEU A 57 11.27 14.16 1.18
N ASN A 58 10.36 13.29 1.61
CA ASN A 58 9.48 12.52 0.74
C ASN A 58 8.01 12.58 1.23
N LYS A 59 7.43 13.78 1.34
CA LYS A 59 6.11 14.01 1.96
C LYS A 59 4.96 13.19 1.34
N ASP A 60 5.02 12.92 0.02
CA ASP A 60 4.00 12.15 -0.70
C ASP A 60 4.32 10.65 -0.80
N ALA A 61 5.43 10.20 -0.22
CA ALA A 61 5.85 8.81 -0.31
C ALA A 61 5.09 7.93 0.68
N SER A 62 4.63 6.79 0.19
CA SER A 62 4.09 5.74 1.05
C SER A 62 5.17 5.14 1.96
N ALA A 63 4.75 4.53 3.07
CA ALA A 63 5.63 3.82 3.99
C ALA A 63 6.52 2.77 3.30
N LYS A 64 6.03 2.13 2.21
CA LYS A 64 6.81 1.17 1.41
C LYS A 64 8.00 1.85 0.73
N LYS A 65 7.80 3.04 0.18
CA LYS A 65 8.86 3.80 -0.49
C LYS A 65 9.88 4.31 0.53
N ILE A 66 9.43 4.80 1.68
CA ILE A 66 10.34 5.23 2.76
C ILE A 66 11.18 4.06 3.29
N ARG A 67 10.57 2.88 3.49
CA ARG A 67 11.30 1.66 3.88
C ARG A 67 12.41 1.29 2.89
N TYR A 68 12.22 1.54 1.60
CA TYR A 68 13.23 1.27 0.58
C TYR A 68 14.41 2.25 0.63
N VAL A 69 14.14 3.51 1.00
CA VAL A 69 15.18 4.55 1.10
C VAL A 69 16.06 4.34 2.34
N ILE A 70 15.46 3.95 3.47
CA ILE A 70 16.16 3.79 4.76
C ILE A 70 15.91 2.39 5.38
N PRO A 71 16.37 1.30 4.75
CA PRO A 71 16.05 -0.06 5.18
C PRO A 71 16.64 -0.40 6.56
N GLU A 72 17.84 0.09 6.85
CA GLU A 72 18.53 -0.14 8.12
C GLU A 72 17.80 0.54 9.29
N THR A 73 17.45 1.82 9.11
CA THR A 73 16.68 2.60 10.09
C THR A 73 15.33 1.94 10.38
N TYR A 74 14.63 1.49 9.33
CA TYR A 74 13.37 0.76 9.48
C TYR A 74 13.57 -0.53 10.27
N ALA A 75 14.57 -1.34 9.93
CA ALA A 75 14.81 -2.63 10.58
C ALA A 75 15.19 -2.46 12.05
N TRP A 76 15.97 -1.44 12.39
CA TRP A 76 16.33 -1.14 13.77
C TRP A 76 15.12 -0.66 14.58
N LEU A 77 14.34 0.30 14.07
CA LEU A 77 13.13 0.79 14.73
C LEU A 77 12.06 -0.29 14.88
N TYR A 78 11.94 -1.20 13.90
CA TYR A 78 10.99 -2.30 14.00
C TYR A 78 11.31 -3.26 15.15
N ARG A 79 12.60 -3.45 15.46
CA ARG A 79 13.06 -4.33 16.55
C ARG A 79 13.03 -3.65 17.92
N ASN A 80 13.34 -2.36 17.98
CA ASN A 80 13.54 -1.63 19.23
C ASN A 80 12.37 -0.71 19.61
N ASP A 81 11.53 -0.30 18.66
CA ASP A 81 10.52 0.75 18.85
C ASP A 81 9.32 0.62 17.88
N ARG A 82 8.72 -0.57 17.89
CA ARG A 82 7.68 -0.93 16.94
C ARG A 82 6.42 -0.07 17.05
N GLU A 83 6.04 0.29 18.26
CA GLU A 83 4.83 1.08 18.51
C GLU A 83 4.96 2.48 17.92
N TRP A 84 6.06 3.16 18.20
CA TRP A 84 6.35 4.47 17.61
C TRP A 84 6.37 4.37 16.09
N LEU A 85 7.09 3.40 15.52
CA LEU A 85 7.17 3.22 14.06
C LEU A 85 5.79 3.03 13.43
N ASN A 86 4.93 2.21 14.03
CA ASN A 86 3.55 2.01 13.56
C ASN A 86 2.71 3.29 13.62
N THR A 87 2.87 4.11 14.66
CA THR A 87 2.18 5.41 14.73
C THR A 87 2.64 6.36 13.63
N GLN A 88 3.92 6.37 13.27
CA GLN A 88 4.43 7.20 12.18
C GLN A 88 3.96 6.68 10.81
N ILE A 89 3.99 5.36 10.60
CA ILE A 89 3.53 4.74 9.34
C ILE A 89 2.05 5.04 9.08
N ARG A 90 1.20 5.03 10.12
CA ARG A 90 -0.22 5.39 10.00
C ARG A 90 -0.48 6.83 9.55
N LYS A 91 0.47 7.74 9.77
CA LYS A 91 0.38 9.14 9.32
C LYS A 91 0.78 9.32 7.85
N LEU A 92 1.44 8.33 7.25
CA LEU A 92 1.90 8.41 5.87
C LEU A 92 0.76 8.10 4.88
N PRO A 93 0.83 8.65 3.66
CA PRO A 93 -0.11 8.31 2.60
C PRO A 93 -0.16 6.80 2.38
N SER A 94 -1.36 6.25 2.31
CA SER A 94 -1.53 4.85 1.92
C SER A 94 -1.05 4.72 0.47
N GLY A 95 0.03 3.96 0.28
CA GLY A 95 0.52 3.62 -1.07
C GLY A 95 -0.45 2.77 -1.88
N ARG A 96 -1.56 2.32 -1.26
CA ARG A 96 -2.74 1.86 -1.98
C ARG A 96 -3.46 3.09 -2.51
N GLY A 97 -2.98 3.63 -3.63
CA GLY A 97 -3.92 4.21 -4.57
C GLY A 97 -4.96 3.14 -4.83
N GLY A 98 -6.21 3.37 -4.40
CA GLY A 98 -7.29 2.48 -4.82
C GLY A 98 -7.16 2.29 -6.32
N ASN A 99 -7.48 1.10 -6.82
CA ASN A 99 -7.62 0.86 -8.25
C ASN A 99 -8.84 1.62 -8.81
N ASN A 100 -8.98 2.90 -8.44
CA ASN A 100 -9.76 3.93 -9.09
C ASN A 100 -9.00 4.40 -10.33
N SER A 101 -8.28 3.50 -11.02
CA SER A 101 -8.11 3.67 -12.44
C SER A 101 -9.54 3.72 -12.99
N ARG A 102 -10.05 4.93 -13.22
CA ARG A 102 -10.39 5.39 -14.58
C ARG A 102 -11.11 4.35 -15.45
N LEU A 103 -11.88 3.43 -14.88
CA LEU A 103 -12.70 2.51 -15.63
C LEU A 103 -13.83 3.37 -16.17
N ASN A 104 -13.63 3.88 -17.37
CA ASN A 104 -14.67 4.58 -18.10
C ASN A 104 -15.73 3.54 -18.46
N TRP A 105 -16.70 3.38 -17.56
CA TRP A 105 -17.79 2.43 -17.75
C TRP A 105 -18.59 2.73 -19.00
N ASP A 106 -18.60 3.99 -19.46
CA ASP A 106 -19.23 4.37 -20.72
C ASP A 106 -18.48 3.81 -21.93
N GLU A 107 -17.15 3.92 -21.97
CA GLU A 107 -16.33 3.30 -23.03
C GLU A 107 -16.48 1.79 -23.05
N ARG A 108 -16.52 1.14 -21.87
CA ARG A 108 -16.75 -0.31 -21.78
C ARG A 108 -18.14 -0.69 -22.26
N ASP A 109 -19.15 0.11 -21.96
CA ASP A 109 -20.53 -0.10 -22.41
C ASP A 109 -20.67 0.06 -23.92
N VAL A 110 -20.05 1.08 -24.50
CA VAL A 110 -20.00 1.28 -25.97
C VAL A 110 -19.28 0.12 -26.65
N SER A 111 -18.15 -0.34 -26.10
CA SER A 111 -17.40 -1.47 -26.66
C SER A 111 -18.19 -2.79 -26.58
N LEU A 112 -19.01 -2.95 -25.54
CA LEU A 112 -19.82 -4.14 -25.36
C LEU A 112 -21.04 -4.13 -26.30
N VAL A 113 -21.63 -2.97 -26.55
CA VAL A 113 -22.65 -2.77 -27.60
C VAL A 113 -22.10 -3.17 -28.97
N SER A 114 -20.94 -2.62 -29.37
CA SER A 114 -20.37 -2.91 -30.69
C SER A 114 -20.02 -4.39 -30.87
N LEU A 115 -19.54 -5.05 -29.81
CA LEU A 115 -19.29 -6.50 -29.81
C LEU A 115 -20.59 -7.29 -30.06
N VAL A 116 -21.67 -6.96 -29.34
CA VAL A 116 -22.96 -7.65 -29.50
C VAL A 116 -23.51 -7.46 -30.91
N GLU A 117 -23.47 -6.23 -31.45
CA GLU A 117 -23.93 -5.95 -32.82
C GLU A 117 -23.11 -6.70 -33.88
N THR A 118 -21.79 -6.76 -33.70
CA THR A 118 -20.88 -7.44 -34.64
C THR A 118 -21.17 -8.95 -34.67
N VAL A 119 -21.22 -9.58 -33.51
CA VAL A 119 -21.48 -11.02 -33.40
C VAL A 119 -22.88 -11.36 -33.92
N LEU A 120 -23.88 -10.50 -33.68
CA LEU A 120 -25.21 -10.70 -34.24
C LEU A 120 -25.23 -10.62 -35.77
N LYS A 121 -24.57 -9.62 -36.37
CA LYS A 121 -24.42 -9.50 -37.83
C LYS A 121 -23.71 -10.71 -38.44
N GLU A 122 -22.65 -11.20 -37.81
CA GLU A 122 -21.93 -12.41 -38.23
C GLU A 122 -22.78 -13.67 -38.09
N SER A 123 -23.63 -13.73 -37.06
CA SER A 123 -24.54 -14.86 -36.80
C SER A 123 -25.84 -14.83 -37.62
N ALA A 124 -26.09 -13.76 -38.38
CA ALA A 124 -27.31 -13.52 -39.16
C ALA A 124 -27.49 -14.45 -40.39
N GLN A 125 -26.79 -15.59 -40.43
CA GLN A 125 -27.08 -16.70 -41.35
C GLN A 125 -28.35 -17.50 -40.96
N LYS A 126 -29.14 -17.02 -39.98
CA LYS A 126 -30.40 -17.65 -39.60
C LYS A 126 -31.60 -17.00 -40.31
N PRO A 127 -32.59 -17.81 -40.74
CA PRO A 127 -33.69 -17.36 -41.58
C PRO A 127 -34.52 -16.27 -40.92
N ASP A 128 -34.97 -15.33 -41.74
CA ASP A 128 -35.88 -14.24 -41.41
C ASP A 128 -37.02 -14.71 -40.49
N GLY A 129 -37.15 -14.07 -39.33
CA GLY A 129 -38.33 -14.22 -38.45
C GLY A 129 -38.17 -15.04 -37.17
N ALA A 130 -37.00 -15.60 -36.86
CA ALA A 130 -36.78 -16.27 -35.57
C ALA A 130 -36.47 -15.27 -34.45
N HIS A 131 -37.34 -15.19 -33.43
CA HIS A 131 -37.10 -14.37 -32.23
C HIS A 131 -35.83 -14.82 -31.49
N ILE A 132 -34.87 -13.91 -31.33
CA ILE A 132 -33.61 -14.13 -30.60
C ILE A 132 -33.90 -14.10 -29.09
N LYS A 133 -33.61 -15.21 -28.39
CA LYS A 133 -33.76 -15.29 -26.93
C LYS A 133 -32.49 -14.82 -26.24
N MET A 134 -32.60 -14.38 -24.98
CA MET A 134 -31.46 -14.00 -24.15
C MET A 134 -30.37 -15.09 -24.09
N ASN A 135 -30.77 -16.37 -24.04
CA ASN A 135 -29.83 -17.49 -24.02
C ASN A 135 -29.01 -17.61 -25.32
N ASP A 136 -29.59 -17.24 -26.47
CA ASP A 136 -28.85 -17.22 -27.74
C ASP A 136 -27.76 -16.14 -27.71
N ILE A 137 -28.08 -14.97 -27.15
CA ILE A 137 -27.13 -13.86 -26.98
C ILE A 137 -26.01 -14.25 -26.00
N TYR A 138 -26.33 -14.92 -24.89
CA TYR A 138 -25.30 -15.40 -23.96
C TYR A 138 -24.40 -16.50 -24.56
N ARG A 139 -24.93 -17.34 -25.45
CA ARG A 139 -24.11 -18.33 -26.16
C ARG A 139 -23.13 -17.65 -27.12
N LEU A 140 -23.58 -16.58 -27.78
CA LEU A 140 -22.79 -15.81 -28.73
C LEU A 140 -21.75 -14.91 -28.04
N VAL A 141 -22.10 -14.32 -26.89
CA VAL A 141 -21.21 -13.46 -26.10
C VAL A 141 -21.24 -13.88 -24.63
N PRO A 142 -20.48 -14.93 -24.24
CA PRO A 142 -20.49 -15.46 -22.86
C PRO A 142 -20.08 -14.46 -21.78
N MET A 143 -19.24 -13.48 -22.14
CA MET A 143 -18.78 -12.42 -21.23
C MET A 143 -19.90 -11.47 -20.78
N LEU A 144 -21.06 -11.47 -21.44
CA LEU A 144 -22.23 -10.69 -21.03
C LEU A 144 -22.77 -11.12 -19.68
N TYR A 145 -22.65 -12.40 -19.31
CA TYR A 145 -23.15 -12.90 -18.01
C TYR A 145 -22.53 -12.13 -16.84
N ARG A 146 -21.19 -12.01 -16.84
CA ARG A 146 -20.44 -11.27 -15.81
C ARG A 146 -20.65 -9.76 -15.94
N SER A 147 -20.76 -9.25 -17.17
CA SER A 147 -20.90 -7.81 -17.40
C SER A 147 -22.24 -7.28 -16.91
N LEU A 148 -23.32 -8.06 -17.07
CA LEU A 148 -24.68 -7.68 -16.70
C LEU A 148 -25.10 -8.13 -15.30
N GLU A 149 -24.19 -8.74 -14.53
CA GLU A 149 -24.44 -9.13 -13.13
C GLU A 149 -24.76 -7.91 -12.26
N ILE A 150 -24.09 -6.78 -12.51
CA ILE A 150 -24.31 -5.54 -11.77
C ILE A 150 -25.43 -4.72 -12.45
N LYS A 151 -26.54 -4.51 -11.73
CA LYS A 151 -27.76 -3.88 -12.26
C LYS A 151 -27.55 -2.47 -12.81
N ASP A 152 -26.79 -1.65 -12.09
CA ASP A 152 -26.61 -0.22 -12.39
C ASP A 152 -25.46 0.07 -13.38
N ARG A 153 -24.90 -0.97 -13.99
CA ARG A 153 -23.87 -0.84 -15.03
C ARG A 153 -24.41 -1.29 -16.39
N TYR A 154 -23.76 -0.78 -17.45
CA TYR A 154 -24.03 -1.10 -18.85
C TYR A 154 -25.44 -0.72 -19.36
N PRO A 155 -25.90 0.55 -19.17
CA PRO A 155 -27.23 0.98 -19.61
C PRO A 155 -27.46 0.84 -21.12
N LYS A 156 -26.46 1.14 -21.97
CA LYS A 156 -26.58 1.07 -23.43
C LYS A 156 -26.67 -0.38 -23.89
N THR A 157 -25.83 -1.27 -23.38
CA THR A 157 -25.88 -2.71 -23.67
C THR A 157 -27.22 -3.32 -23.24
N ARG A 158 -27.73 -2.96 -22.07
CA ARG A 158 -29.06 -3.41 -21.60
C ARG A 158 -30.19 -2.93 -22.50
N ALA A 159 -30.14 -1.68 -22.95
CA ALA A 159 -31.13 -1.13 -23.88
C ALA A 159 -31.11 -1.87 -25.22
N LEU A 160 -29.93 -2.17 -25.77
CA LEU A 160 -29.74 -2.95 -26.99
C LEU A 160 -30.36 -4.36 -26.85
N ILE A 161 -30.01 -5.09 -25.78
CA ILE A 161 -30.53 -6.44 -25.55
C ILE A 161 -32.06 -6.45 -25.43
N ARG A 162 -32.65 -5.43 -24.77
CA ARG A 162 -34.10 -5.28 -24.72
C ARG A 162 -34.72 -5.08 -26.10
N LYS A 163 -34.08 -4.28 -26.98
CA LYS A 163 -34.55 -4.10 -28.36
C LYS A 163 -34.52 -5.41 -29.14
N ILE A 164 -33.44 -6.18 -29.02
CA ILE A 164 -33.26 -7.49 -29.67
C ILE A 164 -34.34 -8.47 -29.22
N ILE A 165 -34.54 -8.63 -27.91
CA ILE A 165 -35.51 -9.58 -27.36
C ILE A 165 -36.95 -9.17 -27.70
N CYS A 166 -37.27 -7.88 -27.73
CA CYS A 166 -38.60 -7.39 -28.09
C CYS A 166 -38.88 -7.37 -29.61
N GLY A 167 -37.97 -7.86 -30.46
CA GLY A 167 -38.15 -7.87 -31.92
C GLY A 167 -38.16 -6.48 -32.56
N ARG A 168 -37.53 -5.49 -31.92
CA ARG A 168 -37.35 -4.11 -32.44
C ARG A 168 -35.87 -3.85 -32.74
N TYR A 169 -35.20 -4.82 -33.32
CA TYR A 169 -33.77 -4.78 -33.66
C TYR A 169 -33.57 -5.16 -35.11
#